data_AF-A0A1F2T1M1-F1
#
_entry.id   AF-A0A1F2T1M1-F1
#
_cell.length_a   1.000
_cell.length_b   1.000
_cell.length_c   1.000
_cell.angle_alpha   90.00
_cell.angle_beta   90.00
_cell.angle_gamma   90.00
#
_symmetry.space_group_name_H-M   'P 1'
#
loop_
_entity.id
_entity.type
_entity.pdbx_description
1 polymer ?
#
loop_
_entity_poly.entity_id
_entity_poly.type
_entity_poly.pdbx_seq_one_letter_code
_entity_poly.pdbx_strand_id
1 'polypeptide(L)'
;MPGFSPAKAGHYVGYETASRRRQDGFTLVEVLICTLILTTGMLSIAALLGVTTQMHLGAREAARGTRLAEEKIDELMKLNFNTAPSVAVGGSLVNDVANYFEEPVEGITVRWEVDDGPVLDTRVLTVRVENRRARQFGRQVELSTIIRQW
;
A
#
# COMPACT_ATOMS: atom_id res chain seq x y z
N MET A 1 68.74 22.42 79.68
CA MET A 1 67.26 22.32 79.70
C MET A 1 66.72 23.43 78.78
N PRO A 2 65.60 23.28 78.08
CA PRO A 2 64.90 22.08 77.59
C PRO A 2 64.48 22.26 76.09
N GLY A 3 63.77 21.29 75.50
CA GLY A 3 63.09 21.55 74.23
C GLY A 3 62.57 20.33 73.48
N PHE A 4 61.76 19.47 74.12
CA PHE A 4 60.90 18.52 73.40
C PHE A 4 59.86 19.32 72.60
N SER A 5 59.77 19.08 71.28
CA SER A 5 58.66 19.54 70.45
C SER A 5 58.10 18.35 69.66
N PRO A 6 56.83 17.97 69.86
CA PRO A 6 56.24 16.81 69.21
C PRO A 6 55.95 17.06 67.73
N ALA A 7 56.35 16.11 66.88
CA ALA A 7 56.00 16.07 65.46
C ALA A 7 54.46 16.05 65.32
N LYS A 8 53.92 17.11 64.70
CA LYS A 8 52.49 17.28 64.45
C LYS A 8 52.00 16.19 63.49
N ALA A 9 50.95 15.48 63.91
CA ALA A 9 50.20 14.54 63.09
C ALA A 9 49.58 15.28 61.89
N GLY A 10 50.06 14.95 60.69
CA GLY A 10 49.54 15.48 59.43
C GLY A 10 48.18 14.86 59.09
N HIS A 11 47.17 15.72 58.98
CA HIS A 11 45.83 15.43 58.52
C HIS A 11 45.87 15.17 57.00
N TYR A 12 45.68 13.93 56.56
CA TYR A 12 45.55 13.59 55.14
C TYR A 12 44.16 14.00 54.65
N VAL A 13 44.02 15.22 54.15
CA VAL A 13 42.88 15.61 53.31
C VAL A 13 43.08 14.92 51.98
N GLY A 14 42.44 13.76 51.80
CA GLY A 14 42.28 13.15 50.48
C GLY A 14 41.48 14.11 49.61
N TYR A 15 42.15 14.77 48.67
CA TYR A 15 41.45 15.46 47.61
C TYR A 15 40.92 14.37 46.66
N GLU A 16 39.62 14.11 46.72
CA GLU A 16 38.97 13.50 45.56
C GLU A 16 39.13 14.50 44.42
N THR A 17 40.11 14.26 43.53
CA THR A 17 40.11 14.90 42.22
C THR A 17 38.90 14.39 41.48
N ALA A 18 37.77 15.08 41.63
CA ALA A 18 36.67 14.99 40.70
C ALA A 18 37.24 15.35 39.33
N SER A 19 37.53 14.34 38.51
CA SER A 19 38.00 14.52 37.15
C SER A 19 36.95 15.35 36.43
N ARG A 20 37.24 16.63 36.18
CA ARG A 20 36.38 17.50 35.40
C ARG A 20 36.31 16.90 34.00
N ARG A 21 35.22 16.17 33.71
CA ARG A 21 34.92 15.69 32.36
C ARG A 21 34.91 16.91 31.45
N ARG A 22 35.84 16.97 30.50
CA ARG A 22 35.84 18.00 29.47
C ARG A 22 34.55 17.86 28.68
N GLN A 23 33.70 18.88 28.76
CA GLN A 23 32.56 19.05 27.86
C GLN A 23 33.09 19.72 26.61
N ASP A 24 33.75 18.95 25.74
CA ASP A 24 34.14 19.47 24.43
C ASP A 24 32.84 19.59 23.62
N GLY A 25 32.45 20.83 23.32
CA GLY A 25 31.27 21.14 22.53
C GLY A 25 31.42 20.70 21.06
N PHE A 26 30.32 20.73 20.32
CA PHE A 26 30.31 20.36 18.90
C PHE A 26 31.17 21.31 18.06
N THR A 27 31.96 20.73 17.16
CA THR A 27 32.73 21.55 16.22
C THR A 27 31.83 22.08 15.10
N LEU A 28 32.18 23.23 14.52
CA LEU A 28 31.42 23.80 13.40
C LEU A 28 31.35 22.83 12.21
N VAL A 29 32.46 22.14 11.92
CA VAL A 29 32.54 21.14 10.85
C VAL A 29 31.61 19.95 11.13
N GLU A 30 31.53 19.50 12.37
CA GLU A 30 30.63 18.42 12.77
C GLU A 30 29.16 18.84 12.59
N VAL A 31 28.79 20.07 12.95
CA VAL A 31 27.43 20.58 12.70
C VAL A 31 27.13 20.65 11.20
N LEU A 32 28.09 21.07 10.37
CA LEU A 32 27.93 21.09 8.91
C LEU A 32 27.74 19.67 8.32
N ILE A 33 28.47 18.69 8.81
CA ILE A 33 28.32 17.30 8.38
C ILE A 33 26.96 16.74 8.84
N CYS A 34 26.56 17.02 10.09
CA CYS A 34 25.26 16.62 10.62
C CYS A 34 24.10 17.21 9.82
N THR A 35 24.15 18.49 9.45
CA THR A 35 23.09 19.11 8.64
C THR A 35 23.07 18.55 7.22
N LEU A 36 24.23 18.20 6.63
CA LEU A 36 24.30 17.54 5.34
C LEU A 36 23.64 16.15 5.37
N ILE A 37 23.97 15.33 6.38
CA ILE A 37 23.37 14.01 6.56
C ILE A 37 21.86 14.14 6.83
N LEU A 38 21.46 15.09 7.67
CA LEU A 38 20.05 15.32 7.99
C LEU A 38 19.25 15.73 6.74
N THR A 39 19.76 16.69 5.97
CA THR A 39 19.05 17.18 4.76
C THR A 39 18.96 16.11 3.68
N THR A 40 20.02 15.33 3.46
CA THR A 40 20.00 14.19 2.53
C THR A 40 19.04 13.08 2.99
N GLY A 41 18.99 12.79 4.30
CA GLY A 41 18.03 11.88 4.89
C GLY A 41 16.58 12.34 4.71
N MET A 42 16.30 13.61 4.98
CA MET A 42 14.97 14.20 4.79
C MET A 42 14.52 14.15 3.32
N LEU A 43 15.41 14.46 2.38
CA LEU A 43 15.10 14.37 0.95
C LEU A 43 14.76 12.94 0.51
N SER A 44 15.48 11.96 1.04
CA SER A 44 15.22 10.54 0.76
C SER A 44 13.83 10.10 1.26
N ILE A 45 13.45 10.54 2.47
CA ILE A 45 12.11 10.27 3.03
C ILE A 45 11.02 10.94 2.19
N ALA A 46 11.23 12.18 1.75
CA ALA A 46 10.27 12.88 0.89
C ALA A 46 10.03 12.12 -0.43
N ALA A 47 11.08 11.58 -1.04
CA ALA A 47 10.96 10.74 -2.24
C ALA A 47 10.16 9.46 -1.97
N LEU A 48 10.43 8.78 -0.85
CA LEU A 48 9.69 7.58 -0.42
C LEU A 48 8.20 7.85 -0.18
N LEU A 49 7.85 8.99 0.42
CA LEU A 49 6.46 9.41 0.61
C LEU A 49 5.74 9.62 -0.71
N GLY A 50 6.41 10.21 -1.70
CA GLY A 50 5.88 10.37 -3.05
C GLY A 50 5.52 9.02 -3.69
N VAL A 51 6.44 8.06 -3.65
CA VAL A 51 6.23 6.70 -4.19
C VAL A 51 5.11 5.98 -3.44
N THR A 52 5.13 6.03 -2.10
CA THR A 52 4.15 5.36 -1.25
C THR A 52 2.73 5.89 -1.49
N THR A 53 2.59 7.19 -1.73
CA THR A 53 1.31 7.83 -2.05
C THR A 53 0.76 7.31 -3.38
N GLN A 54 1.59 7.24 -4.42
CA GLN A 54 1.17 6.70 -5.71
C GLN A 54 0.75 5.22 -5.61
N MET A 55 1.46 4.42 -4.80
CA MET A 55 1.09 3.03 -4.53
C MET A 55 -0.27 2.93 -3.84
N HIS A 56 -0.53 3.75 -2.82
CA HIS A 56 -1.82 3.74 -2.11
C HIS A 56 -2.98 4.15 -3.02
N LEU A 57 -2.79 5.15 -3.89
CA LEU A 57 -3.80 5.56 -4.87
C LEU A 57 -4.09 4.41 -5.84
N GLY A 58 -3.06 3.76 -6.39
CA GLY A 58 -3.21 2.61 -7.27
C GLY A 58 -3.92 1.43 -6.60
N ALA A 59 -3.58 1.12 -5.35
CA ALA A 59 -4.22 0.06 -4.58
C ALA A 59 -5.71 0.34 -4.32
N ARG A 60 -6.08 1.60 -4.05
CA ARG A 60 -7.49 2.01 -3.89
C ARG A 60 -8.30 1.82 -5.17
N GLU A 61 -7.75 2.22 -6.31
CA GLU A 61 -8.44 2.03 -7.60
C GLU A 61 -8.57 0.55 -7.97
N ALA A 62 -7.54 -0.26 -7.68
CA ALA A 62 -7.60 -1.71 -7.87
C ALA A 62 -8.70 -2.35 -6.99
N ALA A 63 -8.74 -2.02 -5.70
CA ALA A 63 -9.75 -2.53 -4.78
C ALA A 63 -11.17 -2.11 -5.21
N ARG A 64 -11.33 -0.89 -5.73
CA ARG A 64 -12.60 -0.43 -6.30
C ARG A 64 -13.00 -1.25 -7.53
N GLY A 65 -12.04 -1.54 -8.42
CA GLY A 65 -12.26 -2.40 -9.59
C GLY A 65 -12.70 -3.80 -9.19
N THR A 66 -12.04 -4.41 -8.20
CA THR A 66 -12.44 -5.72 -7.64
C THR A 66 -13.85 -5.69 -7.09
N ARG A 67 -14.20 -4.68 -6.28
CA ARG A 67 -15.54 -4.53 -5.73
C ARG A 67 -16.62 -4.45 -6.81
N LEU A 68 -16.36 -3.71 -7.89
CA LEU A 68 -17.30 -3.61 -9.02
C LEU A 68 -17.44 -4.95 -9.76
N ALA A 69 -16.34 -5.68 -9.93
CA ALA A 69 -16.37 -7.00 -10.53
C ALA A 69 -17.18 -8.00 -9.68
N GLU A 70 -16.98 -7.99 -8.36
CA GLU A 70 -17.73 -8.83 -7.42
C GLU A 70 -19.23 -8.47 -7.40
N GLU A 71 -19.56 -7.18 -7.33
CA GLU A 71 -20.94 -6.71 -7.39
C GLU A 71 -21.64 -7.17 -8.67
N LYS A 72 -20.92 -7.13 -9.80
CA LYS A 72 -21.46 -7.60 -11.07
C LYS A 72 -21.66 -9.11 -11.11
N ILE A 73 -20.70 -9.87 -10.56
CA ILE A 73 -20.85 -11.33 -10.40
C ILE A 73 -22.09 -11.64 -9.55
N ASP A 74 -22.26 -10.96 -8.42
CA ASP A 74 -23.40 -11.15 -7.52
C ASP A 74 -24.74 -10.78 -8.17
N GLU A 75 -24.77 -9.76 -9.02
CA GLU A 75 -25.94 -9.41 -9.82
C GLU A 75 -26.29 -10.53 -10.80
N LEU A 76 -25.30 -10.98 -11.59
CA LEU A 76 -25.49 -12.00 -12.62
C LEU A 76 -25.83 -13.38 -12.02
N MET A 77 -25.31 -13.70 -10.84
CA MET A 77 -25.63 -14.92 -10.10
C MET A 77 -27.10 -15.03 -9.69
N LYS A 78 -27.84 -13.92 -9.61
CA LYS A 78 -29.27 -13.91 -9.26
C LYS A 78 -30.18 -14.13 -10.46
N LEU A 79 -29.63 -14.10 -11.67
CA LEU A 79 -30.39 -14.18 -12.91
C LEU A 79 -30.55 -15.63 -13.37
N ASN A 80 -31.68 -15.91 -14.03
CA ASN A 80 -31.95 -17.22 -14.60
C ASN A 80 -31.31 -17.33 -16.00
N PHE A 81 -30.63 -18.45 -16.24
CA PHE A 81 -29.83 -18.69 -17.44
C PHE A 81 -30.64 -18.78 -18.73
N ASN A 82 -31.95 -19.07 -18.62
CA ASN A 82 -32.85 -19.25 -19.75
C ASN A 82 -33.61 -17.98 -20.12
N THR A 83 -33.79 -17.04 -19.18
CA THR A 83 -34.61 -15.85 -19.40
C THR A 83 -33.81 -14.56 -19.49
N ALA A 84 -32.64 -14.51 -18.86
CA ALA A 84 -31.80 -13.31 -18.87
C ALA A 84 -30.73 -13.40 -19.98
N PRO A 85 -30.74 -12.48 -20.97
CA PRO A 85 -29.77 -12.50 -22.05
C PRO A 85 -28.35 -12.15 -21.58
N SER A 86 -28.20 -11.44 -20.47
CA SER A 86 -26.89 -11.05 -19.90
C SER A 86 -26.08 -12.20 -19.32
N VAL A 87 -26.73 -13.34 -19.04
CA VAL A 87 -26.06 -14.55 -18.55
C VAL A 87 -25.99 -15.63 -19.61
N ALA A 88 -26.62 -15.45 -20.78
CA ALA A 88 -26.52 -16.39 -21.89
C ALA A 88 -25.06 -16.54 -22.34
N VAL A 89 -24.71 -17.68 -22.92
CA VAL A 89 -23.35 -17.92 -23.43
C VAL A 89 -23.02 -16.88 -24.50
N GLY A 90 -21.88 -16.21 -24.36
CA GLY A 90 -21.43 -15.13 -25.23
C GLY A 90 -20.82 -13.95 -24.46
N GLY A 91 -20.73 -12.81 -25.15
CA GLY A 91 -20.07 -11.61 -24.63
C GLY A 91 -18.64 -11.46 -25.18
N SER A 92 -17.90 -10.52 -24.60
CA SER A 92 -16.50 -10.30 -24.94
C SER A 92 -15.82 -9.47 -23.87
N LEU A 93 -14.61 -9.87 -23.48
CA LEU A 93 -13.76 -9.06 -22.62
C LEU A 93 -13.05 -7.90 -23.34
N VAL A 94 -13.21 -7.79 -24.66
CA VAL A 94 -12.48 -6.82 -25.51
C VAL A 94 -13.43 -5.84 -26.19
N ASN A 95 -14.55 -6.33 -26.73
CA ASN A 95 -15.51 -5.51 -27.45
C ASN A 95 -16.78 -5.28 -26.62
N ASP A 96 -17.40 -4.12 -26.80
CA ASP A 96 -18.68 -3.82 -26.15
C ASP A 96 -19.80 -4.59 -26.86
N VAL A 97 -20.23 -5.71 -26.26
CA VAL A 97 -21.33 -6.54 -26.76
C VAL A 97 -22.59 -6.23 -25.96
N ALA A 98 -23.70 -5.92 -26.64
CA ALA A 98 -24.95 -5.56 -25.98
C ALA A 98 -25.38 -6.62 -24.95
N ASN A 99 -25.77 -6.18 -23.74
CA ASN A 99 -26.06 -7.01 -22.56
C ASN A 99 -24.86 -7.71 -21.91
N TYR A 100 -23.62 -7.42 -22.33
CA TYR A 100 -22.37 -7.95 -21.76
C TYR A 100 -21.36 -6.86 -21.41
N PHE A 101 -21.79 -5.60 -21.42
CA PHE A 101 -20.99 -4.49 -20.94
C PHE A 101 -21.89 -3.45 -20.25
N GLU A 102 -21.27 -2.69 -19.36
CA GLU A 102 -21.87 -1.50 -18.77
C GLU A 102 -20.79 -0.47 -18.40
N GLU A 103 -21.21 0.78 -18.27
CA GLU A 103 -20.38 1.88 -17.81
C GLU A 103 -21.05 2.53 -16.59
N PRO A 104 -20.81 1.99 -15.37
CA PRO A 104 -21.49 2.49 -14.17
C PRO A 104 -21.05 3.92 -13.81
N VAL A 105 -19.82 4.29 -14.20
CA VAL A 105 -19.25 5.63 -14.01
C VAL A 105 -18.39 5.94 -15.22
N GLU A 106 -18.42 7.18 -15.69
CA GLU A 106 -17.62 7.65 -16.83
C GLU A 106 -16.14 7.21 -16.72
N GLY A 107 -15.63 6.47 -17.70
CA GLY A 107 -14.24 6.00 -17.72
C GLY A 107 -13.96 4.76 -16.87
N ILE A 108 -14.98 4.10 -16.32
CA ILE A 108 -14.92 2.74 -15.79
C ILE A 108 -15.87 1.88 -16.61
N THR A 109 -15.34 0.94 -17.38
CA THR A 109 -16.14 -0.01 -18.14
C THR A 109 -16.07 -1.38 -17.49
N VAL A 110 -17.21 -2.00 -17.26
CA VAL A 110 -17.33 -3.40 -16.84
C VAL A 110 -17.77 -4.21 -18.05
N ARG A 111 -17.02 -5.25 -18.39
CA ARG A 111 -17.32 -6.20 -19.46
C ARG A 111 -17.35 -7.60 -18.89
N TRP A 112 -18.18 -8.46 -19.43
CA TRP A 112 -18.15 -9.86 -19.05
C TRP A 112 -18.35 -10.78 -20.25
N GLU A 113 -17.89 -11.99 -20.06
CA GLU A 113 -17.99 -13.09 -21.00
C GLU A 113 -18.49 -14.30 -20.23
N VAL A 114 -19.38 -15.04 -20.87
CA VAL A 114 -20.01 -16.23 -20.30
C VAL A 114 -19.76 -17.40 -21.22
N ASP A 115 -19.09 -18.41 -20.68
CA ASP A 115 -18.83 -19.67 -21.34
C ASP A 115 -19.64 -20.81 -20.71
N ASP A 116 -19.79 -21.90 -21.46
CA ASP A 116 -20.38 -23.12 -20.93
C ASP A 116 -19.52 -23.72 -19.82
N GLY A 117 -20.17 -24.14 -18.73
CA GLY A 117 -19.51 -24.81 -17.63
C GLY A 117 -19.27 -26.31 -17.90
N PRO A 118 -18.44 -26.97 -17.07
CA PRO A 118 -18.10 -28.38 -17.26
C PRO A 118 -19.26 -29.35 -16.95
N VAL A 119 -20.34 -28.86 -16.35
CA VAL A 119 -21.54 -29.63 -15.99
C VAL A 119 -22.78 -28.89 -16.49
N LEU A 120 -23.86 -29.63 -16.76
CA LEU A 120 -25.17 -29.04 -17.04
C LEU A 120 -25.57 -28.04 -15.94
N ASP A 121 -26.28 -26.98 -16.34
CA ASP A 121 -26.71 -25.88 -15.47
C ASP A 121 -25.58 -25.10 -14.78
N THR A 122 -24.35 -25.19 -15.30
CA THR A 122 -23.22 -24.36 -14.88
C THR A 122 -22.69 -23.51 -16.03
N ARG A 123 -22.22 -22.31 -15.71
CA ARG A 123 -21.57 -21.39 -16.65
C ARG A 123 -20.30 -20.83 -16.02
N VAL A 124 -19.29 -20.58 -16.84
CA VAL A 124 -18.08 -19.85 -16.42
C VAL A 124 -18.30 -18.39 -16.75
N LEU A 125 -18.31 -17.55 -15.72
CA LEU A 125 -18.47 -16.12 -15.85
C LEU A 125 -17.12 -15.45 -15.62
N THR A 126 -16.63 -14.74 -16.64
CA THR A 126 -15.42 -13.92 -16.53
C THR A 126 -15.82 -12.46 -16.63
N VAL A 127 -15.53 -11.67 -15.59
CA VAL A 127 -15.82 -10.25 -15.51
C VAL A 127 -14.51 -9.47 -15.51
N ARG A 128 -14.42 -8.49 -16.40
CA ARG A 128 -13.30 -7.56 -16.54
C ARG A 128 -13.76 -6.14 -16.29
N VAL A 129 -13.13 -5.47 -15.35
CA VAL A 129 -13.31 -4.05 -15.07
C VAL A 129 -12.10 -3.30 -15.60
N GLU A 130 -12.32 -2.34 -16.49
CA GLU A 130 -11.31 -1.45 -17.05
C GLU A 130 -11.54 -0.04 -16.53
N ASN A 131 -10.58 0.48 -15.77
CA ASN A 131 -10.59 1.83 -15.22
C ASN A 131 -9.58 2.69 -15.98
N ARG A 132 -10.05 3.52 -16.91
CA ARG A 132 -9.23 4.43 -17.72
C ARG A 132 -8.67 5.61 -16.92
N ARG A 133 -9.20 5.85 -15.71
CA ARG A 133 -8.71 6.91 -14.81
C ARG A 133 -7.45 6.48 -14.05
N ALA A 134 -7.25 5.17 -13.89
CA ALA A 134 -6.07 4.63 -13.22
C ALA A 134 -4.84 4.67 -14.14
N ARG A 135 -3.72 5.20 -13.65
CA ARG A 135 -2.53 5.46 -14.48
C ARG A 135 -1.69 4.20 -14.78
N GLN A 136 -1.59 3.24 -13.86
CA GLN A 136 -0.80 2.01 -14.03
C GLN A 136 -1.34 0.83 -13.23
N PHE A 137 -1.52 1.00 -11.91
CA PHE A 137 -2.09 -0.02 -11.03
C PHE A 137 -3.61 0.09 -10.96
N GLY A 138 -4.32 -1.04 -11.01
CA GLY A 138 -5.80 -1.07 -10.96
C GLY A 138 -6.49 -0.63 -12.25
N ARG A 139 -5.75 -0.48 -13.35
CA ARG A 139 -6.32 -0.16 -14.68
C ARG A 139 -7.24 -1.26 -15.19
N GLN A 140 -6.91 -2.50 -14.86
CA GLN A 140 -7.71 -3.65 -15.26
C GLN A 140 -7.75 -4.67 -14.12
N VAL A 141 -8.94 -5.15 -13.81
CA VAL A 141 -9.17 -6.25 -12.88
C VAL A 141 -10.02 -7.28 -13.60
N GLU A 142 -9.65 -8.55 -13.49
CA GLU A 142 -10.39 -9.65 -14.09
C GLU A 142 -10.64 -10.72 -13.03
N LEU A 143 -11.90 -11.11 -12.89
CA LEU A 143 -12.33 -12.18 -12.00
C LEU A 143 -13.08 -13.22 -12.82
N SER A 144 -12.74 -14.49 -12.62
CA SER A 144 -13.45 -15.60 -13.24
C SER A 144 -14.02 -16.51 -12.16
N THR A 145 -15.28 -16.91 -12.34
CA THR A 145 -16.01 -17.75 -11.39
C THR A 145 -16.95 -18.70 -12.11
N ILE A 146 -17.38 -19.74 -11.42
CA ILE A 146 -18.41 -20.67 -11.90
C ILE A 146 -19.72 -20.30 -11.22
N ILE A 147 -20.75 -20.06 -12.03
CA ILE A 147 -22.12 -19.84 -11.57
C ILE A 147 -22.98 -21.05 -11.90
N ARG A 148 -23.94 -21.35 -11.03
CA ARG A 148 -24.88 -22.48 -11.19
C ARG A 148 -26.31 -21.99 -11.08
N GLN A 149 -27.20 -22.61 -11.84
CA GLN A 149 -28.64 -22.46 -11.64
C GLN A 149 -29.11 -23.45 -10.56
N TRP A 150 -30.11 -23.04 -9.78
CA TRP A 150 -30.77 -23.86 -8.75
C TRP A 150 -32.26 -24.00 -9.04
#